data_AF-A0A7W7TW35-F1
#
_entry.id   AF-A0A7W7TW35-F1
#
_cell.length_a   1.000
_cell.length_b   1.000
_cell.length_c   1.000
_cell.angle_alpha   90.00
_cell.angle_beta   90.00
_cell.angle_gamma   90.00
#
_symmetry.space_group_name_H-M   'P 1'
#
loop_
_entity.id
_entity.type
_entity.pdbx_description
1 polymer ?
#
loop_
_entity_poly.entity_id
_entity_poly.type
_entity_poly.pdbx_seq_one_letter_code
_entity_poly.pdbx_strand_id
1 'polypeptide(L)' 'MSPEQAGQKVNRLRHGQAGGRPPAFDSELYRVRNVVERCVNGLKQFRVIATRYKAGVHLAALILWLREPIQDRLPEKA' A
#
# COMPACT_ATOMS: atom_id res chain seq x y z
N MET A 1 3.23 -8.13 28.61
CA MET A 1 1.97 -8.81 28.25
C MET A 1 1.76 -8.62 26.76
N SER A 2 2.09 -9.64 25.97
CA SER A 2 1.97 -9.60 24.51
C SER A 2 0.51 -9.72 24.09
N PRO A 3 0.04 -9.06 23.02
CA PRO A 3 -1.30 -9.22 22.48
C PRO A 3 -1.48 -10.51 21.68
N GLU A 4 -0.64 -11.53 21.88
CA GLU A 4 -1.01 -12.90 21.55
C GLU A 4 -2.01 -13.34 22.64
N GLN A 5 -3.27 -13.07 22.34
CA GLN A 5 -4.39 -13.02 23.25
C GLN A 5 -4.67 -14.38 23.90
N ALA A 6 -5.27 -14.35 25.09
CA ALA A 6 -5.88 -15.51 25.73
C ALA A 6 -6.73 -16.37 24.76
N GLY A 7 -7.36 -15.76 23.76
CA GLY A 7 -8.12 -16.45 22.70
C GLY A 7 -7.29 -17.38 21.81
N GLN A 8 -6.01 -17.08 21.56
CA GLN A 8 -5.14 -17.93 20.73
C GLN A 8 -4.73 -19.20 21.48
N LYS A 9 -4.55 -19.09 22.80
CA LYS A 9 -4.39 -20.25 23.69
C LYS A 9 -5.66 -21.11 23.72
N VAL A 10 -6.84 -20.48 23.83
CA VAL A 10 -8.13 -21.18 23.79
C VAL A 10 -8.38 -21.88 22.46
N ASN A 11 -8.05 -21.24 21.33
CA ASN A 11 -8.18 -21.86 20.01
C ASN A 11 -7.20 -23.03 19.80
N ARG A 12 -5.95 -22.92 20.31
CA ARG A 12 -5.01 -24.05 20.29
C ARG A 12 -5.54 -25.22 21.11
N LEU A 13 -6.08 -24.96 22.30
CA LEU A 13 -6.70 -25.99 23.14
C LEU A 13 -7.90 -26.67 22.44
N ARG A 14 -8.71 -25.90 21.71
CA ARG A 14 -9.82 -26.43 20.89
C ARG A 14 -9.35 -27.31 19.73
N HIS A 15 -8.18 -27.06 19.15
CA HIS A 15 -7.65 -27.85 18.03
C HIS A 15 -6.85 -29.08 18.45
N GLY A 16 -6.58 -29.29 19.75
CA GLY A 16 -5.87 -30.47 20.24
C GLY A 16 -4.51 -30.65 19.56
N GLN A 17 -4.19 -31.87 19.12
CA GLN A 17 -2.91 -32.18 18.45
C GLN A 17 -2.71 -31.41 17.13
N ALA A 18 -3.80 -30.96 16.46
CA ALA A 18 -3.72 -30.14 15.26
C ALA A 18 -3.40 -28.66 15.55
N GLY A 19 -3.35 -28.26 16.82
CA GLY A 19 -3.11 -26.87 17.24
C GLY A 19 -1.70 -26.34 16.95
N GLY A 20 -0.77 -27.21 16.56
CA GLY A 20 0.56 -26.84 16.07
C GLY A 20 1.46 -26.13 17.09
N ARG A 21 2.73 -25.91 16.70
CA ARG A 21 3.70 -25.19 17.53
C ARG A 21 3.41 -23.67 17.46
N PRO A 22 3.39 -22.96 18.60
CA PRO A 22 3.22 -21.51 18.58
C PRO A 22 4.34 -20.83 17.76
N PRO A 23 4.03 -19.76 17.01
CA PRO A 23 5.04 -18.96 16.32
C PRO A 23 6.07 -18.45 17.33
N ALA A 24 7.34 -18.33 16.93
CA ALA A 24 8.33 -17.66 17.75
C ALA A 24 7.94 -16.17 17.87
N PHE A 25 7.37 -15.80 19.02
CA PHE A 25 6.99 -14.43 19.33
C PHE A 25 8.22 -13.70 19.90
N ASP A 26 8.73 -12.73 19.15
CA ASP A 26 9.77 -11.82 19.63
C ASP A 26 9.10 -10.56 20.22
N SER A 27 9.22 -10.40 21.54
CA SER A 27 8.65 -9.26 22.26
C SER A 27 9.33 -7.93 21.93
N GLU A 28 10.63 -7.94 21.64
CA GLU A 28 11.39 -6.74 21.31
C GLU A 28 10.98 -6.22 19.92
N LEU A 29 10.89 -7.12 18.94
CA LEU A 29 10.36 -6.77 17.61
C LEU A 29 8.90 -6.33 17.67
N TYR A 30 8.08 -6.96 18.53
CA TYR A 30 6.68 -6.57 18.69
C TYR A 30 6.53 -5.15 19.25
N ARG A 31 7.42 -4.72 20.15
CA ARG A 31 7.38 -3.40 20.79
C ARG A 31 7.49 -2.26 19.79
N VAL A 32 8.26 -2.45 18.71
CA VAL A 32 8.50 -1.42 17.69
C VAL A 32 7.49 -1.46 16.53
N ARG A 33 6.65 -2.49 16.44
CA ARG A 33 5.72 -2.74 15.33
C ARG A 33 4.74 -1.59 15.08
N ASN A 34 4.22 -0.97 16.14
CA ASN A 34 3.22 0.10 16.05
C ASN A 34 3.72 1.32 15.25
N VAL A 35 5.02 1.61 15.25
CA VAL A 35 5.60 2.73 14.47
C VAL A 35 5.49 2.44 12.97
N VAL A 36 5.88 1.23 12.56
CA VAL A 36 5.81 0.77 11.17
C VAL A 36 4.35 0.70 10.71
N GLU A 37 3.48 0.12 11.52
CA GLU A 37 2.05 0.00 11.22
C GLU A 37 1.37 1.37 11.05
N ARG A 38 1.66 2.34 11.93
CA ARG A 38 1.14 3.70 11.80
C ARG A 38 1.63 4.38 10.52
N CYS A 39 2.91 4.23 10.19
CA CYS A 39 3.46 4.77 8.95
C CYS A 39 2.76 4.19 7.71
N VAL A 40 2.66 2.85 7.64
CA VAL A 40 2.00 2.16 6.53
C VAL A 40 0.50 2.51 6.45
N ASN A 41 -0.19 2.62 7.58
CA ASN A 41 -1.60 3.03 7.59
C ASN A 41 -1.77 4.48 7.10
N GLY A 42 -0.89 5.40 7.50
CA GLY A 42 -0.89 6.76 6.96
C GLY A 42 -0.73 6.77 5.44
N LEU A 43 0.23 6.00 4.90
CA LEU A 43 0.41 5.87 3.46
C LEU A 43 -0.83 5.29 2.74
N LYS A 44 -1.49 4.29 3.35
CA LYS A 44 -2.72 3.71 2.81
C LYS A 44 -3.89 4.70 2.78
N GLN A 45 -4.01 5.58 3.78
CA GLN A 45 -5.06 6.60 3.81
C GLN A 45 -5.01 7.55 2.60
N PHE A 46 -3.80 7.88 2.14
CA PHE A 46 -3.62 8.80 1.00
C PHE A 46 -3.59 8.11 -0.37
N ARG A 47 -3.68 6.78 -0.45
CA ARG A 47 -3.51 6.02 -1.70
C ARG A 47 -4.50 6.45 -2.81
N VAL A 48 -5.77 6.62 -2.47
CA VAL A 48 -6.81 7.02 -3.43
C VAL A 48 -6.52 8.41 -3.99
N ILE A 49 -6.14 9.35 -3.13
CA ILE A 49 -5.79 10.73 -3.50
C ILE A 49 -4.56 10.73 -4.43
N ALA A 50 -3.49 10.04 -4.04
CA ALA A 50 -2.27 9.92 -4.85
C ALA A 50 -2.57 9.33 -6.25
N THR A 51 -3.43 8.31 -6.31
CA THR A 51 -3.82 7.67 -7.57
C THR A 51 -4.64 8.62 -8.46
N ARG A 52 -5.56 9.39 -7.87
CA ARG A 52 -6.36 10.39 -8.59
C ARG A 52 -5.49 11.49 -9.21
N TYR A 53 -4.53 12.02 -8.46
CA TYR A 53 -3.61 13.04 -9.00
C TYR A 53 -2.71 12.46 -10.09
N LYS A 54 -2.16 11.26 -9.90
CA LYS A 54 -1.38 10.58 -10.94
C LYS A 54 -2.20 10.40 -12.22
N ALA A 55 -3.43 9.92 -12.11
CA ALA A 55 -4.34 9.77 -13.25
C ALA A 55 -4.64 11.12 -13.93
N GLY A 56 -4.89 12.17 -13.15
CA GLY A 56 -5.13 13.52 -13.66
C GLY A 56 -3.94 14.08 -14.44
N VAL A 57 -2.71 13.89 -13.94
CA VAL A 57 -1.47 14.30 -14.64
C VAL A 57 -1.32 13.54 -15.96
N HIS A 58 -1.57 12.23 -15.98
CA HIS A 58 -1.52 11.45 -17.22
C HIS A 58 -2.57 11.90 -18.24
N LEU A 59 -3.80 12.18 -17.80
CA LEU A 59 -4.85 12.70 -18.68
C LEU A 59 -4.49 14.07 -19.24
N ALA A 60 -3.99 14.99 -18.41
CA ALA A 60 -3.56 16.32 -18.85
C ALA A 60 -2.41 16.23 -19.86
N ALA A 61 -1.42 15.37 -19.60
CA ALA A 61 -0.31 15.13 -20.52
C ALA A 61 -0.80 14.57 -21.87
N LEU A 62 -1.75 13.62 -21.85
CA LEU A 62 -2.36 13.06 -23.06
C LEU A 62 -3.12 14.14 -23.85
N ILE A 63 -3.93 14.95 -23.17
CA ILE A 63 -4.68 16.04 -23.80
C ILE A 63 -3.72 17.06 -24.43
N LEU A 64 -2.64 17.42 -23.72
CA LEU A 64 -1.64 18.35 -24.25
C LEU A 64 -0.94 17.76 -25.48
N TRP A 65 -0.53 16.50 -25.41
CA TRP A 65 0.11 15.79 -26.52
C TRP A 65 -0.80 15.67 -27.75
N LEU A 66 -2.10 15.45 -27.54
CA LEU A 66 -3.10 15.42 -28.62
C LEU A 66 -3.50 16.82 -29.12
N ARG A 67 -3.23 17.87 -28.32
CA ARG A 67 -3.56 19.26 -28.63
C ARG A 67 -2.45 19.97 -29.40
N GLU A 68 -1.20 19.55 -29.26
CA GLU A 68 -0.10 19.95 -30.16
C GLU A 68 -0.56 19.71 -31.60
N PRO A 69 -0.79 20.76 -32.41
CA PRO A 69 -1.20 20.56 -33.77
C PRO A 69 0.01 20.05 -34.55
N ILE A 70 -0.30 19.40 -35.66
CA ILE A 70 0.57 19.04 -36.77
C ILE A 70 1.16 20.34 -37.40
N GLN A 71 1.83 21.20 -36.61
CA GLN A 71 2.41 22.48 -37.05
C GLN A 71 3.79 22.28 -37.69
N ASP A 72 4.47 21.17 -37.39
CA ASP A 72 5.76 20.83 -38.01
C ASP A 72 5.65 20.24 -39.43
N ARG A 73 4.46 20.28 -40.06
CA ARG A 73 4.21 19.61 -41.35
C ARG A 73 3.85 20.54 -42.52
N LEU A 74 4.28 21.79 -42.49
CA LEU A 74 4.29 22.63 -43.69
C LEU A 74 5.74 22.90 -44.10
N PRO A 75 6.22 22.37 -45.24
CA PRO A 75 7.52 22.78 -45.75
C PRO A 75 7.47 24.28 -46.02
N GLU A 76 8.40 25.01 -45.39
CA GLU A 76 8.68 26.40 -45.73
C GLU A 76 8.95 26.44 -47.24
N LYS A 77 8.21 27.30 -47.95
CA LYS A 77 8.14 27.31 -49.41
C LYS A 77 9.53 27.51 -50.01
N ALA A 78 9.86 26.69 -51.01
CA ALA A 78 10.97 26.92 -51.95
C ALA A 78 10.66 28.04 -52.93
#